data_AF-A0AB39BAG6-F1
#
_entry.id   AF-A0AB39BAG6-F1
#
_cell.length_a   1.000
_cell.length_b   1.000
_cell.length_c   1.000
_cell.angle_alpha   90.00
_cell.angle_beta   90.00
_cell.angle_gamma   90.00
#
_symmetry.space_group_name_H-M   'P 1'
#
loop_
_entity.id
_entity.type
_entity.pdbx_description
1 polymer ?
#
loop_
_entity_poly.entity_id
_entity_poly.type
_entity_poly.pdbx_seq_one_letter_code
_entity_poly.pdbx_strand_id
1 'polypeptide(L)'
;MPLDQTIRSYIEKNLTLDLPPRIFENQLDIIFTDIIDLLARSPNDAPPTSAFLAYQISFLFMRSSNQARQARYAYYVTELLRRNYNERGVINVFLAAPRAQSLAVLVNIYNFHHALLMNGLRSGDGATTLDAFDALRMLQIIVGAAIGPWHAHVQLSGAISEYHHARADISGGGAQIEIGRFNRGGRSIDLQVATWNLQGSSASTDHKWHTSIFQLARRNHVIVLQEAGTPPASCRHLEEMHIIDQFGGEHEVNHYIWAMGTSRKPRNYQVFVLDVQRLRVNLAIIVADAAPLTIQSVMVVADGVPRDANAFTSRPVLGLRLRLNGMVNDVVVANLHAISGGGPNAPRILREISWHTDVPYVLLGDFNRDPRQPDAQQANRGNWVSPPDIAQVVLANGNTHPSVAPVTMLDYAICNGTAGPTNLGTVSGMGQSDHLAVSYIFNFHQ
;
A
#
# COMPACT_ATOMS: atom_id res chain seq x y z
N MET A 1 7.49 -14.02 -14.88
CA MET A 1 7.48 -12.84 -13.99
C MET A 1 8.53 -11.85 -14.51
N PRO A 2 8.17 -10.62 -14.86
CA PRO A 2 9.06 -9.57 -15.39
C PRO A 2 10.01 -8.98 -14.32
N LEU A 3 10.60 -9.82 -13.46
CA LEU A 3 11.57 -9.46 -12.43
C LEU A 3 12.92 -10.09 -12.78
N ASP A 4 13.97 -9.28 -12.94
CA ASP A 4 15.30 -9.80 -13.25
C ASP A 4 15.87 -10.57 -12.05
N GLN A 5 16.04 -11.89 -12.23
CA GLN A 5 16.45 -12.78 -11.13
C GLN A 5 17.92 -12.59 -10.72
N THR A 6 18.78 -12.11 -11.61
CA THR A 6 20.19 -11.85 -11.31
C THR A 6 20.31 -10.67 -10.37
N ILE A 7 19.67 -9.55 -10.72
CA ILE A 7 19.66 -8.34 -9.89
C ILE A 7 18.94 -8.60 -8.58
N ARG A 8 17.80 -9.29 -8.62
CA ARG A 8 17.08 -9.74 -7.41
C ARG A 8 18.00 -10.53 -6.47
N SER A 9 18.70 -11.54 -6.98
CA SER A 9 19.62 -12.37 -6.18
C SER A 9 20.75 -11.54 -5.59
N TYR A 10 21.26 -10.56 -6.34
CA TYR A 10 22.27 -9.63 -5.84
C TYR A 10 21.73 -8.76 -4.70
N ILE A 11 20.55 -8.18 -4.87
CA ILE A 11 19.86 -7.38 -3.84
C ILE A 11 19.69 -8.19 -2.56
N GLU A 12 19.13 -9.41 -2.65
CA GLU A 12 18.86 -10.25 -1.48
C GLU A 12 20.13 -10.71 -0.75
N LYS A 13 21.24 -10.89 -1.49
CA LYS A 13 22.52 -11.32 -0.94
C LYS A 13 23.30 -10.17 -0.29
N ASN A 14 23.27 -8.99 -0.88
CA ASN A 14 24.19 -7.90 -0.53
C ASN A 14 23.54 -6.76 0.26
N LEU A 15 22.23 -6.54 0.13
CA LEU A 15 21.51 -5.67 1.05
C LEU A 15 21.06 -6.51 2.25
N THR A 16 21.74 -6.33 3.38
CA THR A 16 21.44 -7.02 4.64
C THR A 16 21.07 -6.02 5.73
N LEU A 17 20.45 -6.54 6.80
CA LEU A 17 20.04 -5.72 7.94
C LEU A 17 21.28 -5.06 8.58
N ASP A 18 21.13 -3.81 9.02
CA ASP A 18 22.15 -3.04 9.75
C ASP A 18 23.46 -2.80 8.99
N LEU A 19 23.44 -2.94 7.67
CA LEU A 19 24.60 -2.72 6.82
C LEU A 19 25.16 -1.28 7.00
N PRO A 20 26.48 -1.10 7.21
CA PRO A 20 27.05 0.22 7.45
C PRO A 20 26.76 1.19 6.29
N PRO A 21 26.43 2.46 6.54
CA PRO A 21 25.98 3.40 5.51
C PRO A 21 26.90 3.52 4.28
N ARG A 22 28.22 3.48 4.46
CA ARG A 22 29.17 3.53 3.34
C ARG A 22 29.21 2.25 2.52
N ILE A 23 29.03 1.09 3.16
CA ILE A 23 28.89 -0.18 2.43
C ILE A 23 27.55 -0.20 1.70
N PHE A 24 26.51 0.41 2.29
CA PHE A 24 25.18 0.52 1.68
C PHE A 24 25.25 1.33 0.40
N GLU A 25 25.94 2.48 0.41
CA GLU A 25 26.18 3.27 -0.80
C GLU A 25 26.83 2.42 -1.90
N ASN A 26 27.90 1.69 -1.59
CA ASN A 26 28.61 0.87 -2.59
C ASN A 26 27.71 -0.23 -3.18
N GLN A 27 26.92 -0.92 -2.36
CA GLN A 27 26.00 -1.95 -2.85
C GLN A 27 24.87 -1.35 -3.67
N LEU A 28 24.31 -0.23 -3.23
CA LEU A 28 23.25 0.47 -3.93
C LEU A 28 23.73 1.00 -5.29
N ASP A 29 24.99 1.43 -5.42
CA ASP A 29 25.56 1.94 -6.68
C ASP A 29 25.65 0.84 -7.74
N ILE A 30 26.06 -0.36 -7.32
CA ILE A 30 26.09 -1.54 -8.19
C ILE A 30 24.68 -1.89 -8.64
N ILE A 31 23.73 -2.00 -7.71
CA ILE A 31 22.33 -2.32 -8.03
C ILE A 31 21.70 -1.26 -8.93
N PHE A 32 21.97 0.02 -8.66
CA PHE A 32 21.50 1.13 -9.49
C PHE A 32 22.01 0.98 -10.92
N THR A 33 23.31 0.78 -11.10
CA THR A 33 23.94 0.59 -12.41
C THR A 33 23.33 -0.59 -13.14
N ASP A 34 23.16 -1.74 -12.46
CA ASP A 34 22.54 -2.93 -13.04
C ASP A 34 21.08 -2.69 -13.48
N ILE A 35 20.31 -1.89 -12.73
CA ILE A 35 18.94 -1.52 -13.09
C ILE A 35 18.92 -0.56 -14.29
N ILE A 36 19.87 0.37 -14.39
CA ILE A 36 20.01 1.24 -15.56
C ILE A 36 20.37 0.40 -16.80
N ASP A 37 21.31 -0.53 -16.69
CA ASP A 37 21.63 -1.45 -17.78
C ASP A 37 20.43 -2.34 -18.15
N LEU A 38 19.67 -2.80 -17.15
CA LEU A 38 18.41 -3.53 -17.36
C LEU A 38 17.40 -2.67 -18.13
N LEU A 39 17.25 -1.39 -17.79
CA LEU A 39 16.35 -0.47 -18.50
C LEU A 39 16.73 -0.33 -19.98
N ALA A 40 18.02 -0.35 -20.31
CA ALA A 40 18.49 -0.30 -21.69
C ALA A 40 18.19 -1.60 -22.47
N ARG A 41 18.40 -2.77 -21.85
CA ARG A 41 18.34 -4.08 -22.53
C ARG A 41 16.99 -4.79 -22.46
N SER A 42 16.24 -4.59 -21.37
CA SER A 42 14.92 -5.17 -21.12
C SER A 42 14.03 -4.17 -20.37
N PRO A 43 13.53 -3.13 -21.05
CA PRO A 43 12.80 -2.04 -20.40
C PRO A 43 11.59 -2.48 -19.57
N ASN A 44 10.91 -3.56 -19.95
CA ASN A 44 9.74 -4.06 -19.23
C ASN A 44 10.07 -4.70 -17.88
N ASP A 45 11.31 -5.17 -17.69
CA ASP A 45 11.74 -5.82 -16.45
C ASP A 45 12.31 -4.80 -15.43
N ALA A 46 12.68 -3.61 -15.89
CA ALA A 46 13.30 -2.59 -15.04
C ALA A 46 12.34 -1.98 -14.00
N PRO A 47 11.07 -1.65 -14.30
CA PRO A 47 10.14 -1.15 -13.28
C PRO A 47 9.86 -2.17 -12.17
N PRO A 48 9.55 -3.45 -12.42
CA PRO A 48 9.38 -4.43 -11.35
C PRO A 48 10.65 -4.67 -10.53
N THR A 49 11.83 -4.65 -11.18
CA THR A 49 13.12 -4.81 -10.50
C THR A 49 13.48 -3.62 -9.60
N SER A 50 13.20 -2.39 -10.06
CA SER A 50 13.37 -1.18 -9.23
C SER A 50 12.33 -1.08 -8.10
N ALA A 51 11.10 -1.56 -8.33
CA ALA A 51 10.10 -1.71 -7.26
C ALA A 51 10.58 -2.71 -6.19
N PHE A 52 11.17 -3.84 -6.60
CA PHE A 52 11.75 -4.81 -5.67
C PHE A 52 12.89 -4.22 -4.84
N LEU A 53 13.75 -3.38 -5.43
CA LEU A 53 14.76 -2.62 -4.69
C LEU A 53 14.11 -1.69 -3.64
N ALA A 54 13.09 -0.92 -4.03
CA ALA A 54 12.37 -0.03 -3.13
C ALA A 54 11.76 -0.80 -1.94
N TYR A 55 11.13 -1.94 -2.22
CA TYR A 55 10.61 -2.87 -1.22
C TYR A 55 11.71 -3.37 -0.27
N GLN A 56 12.86 -3.80 -0.81
CA GLN A 56 13.95 -4.32 0.02
C GLN A 56 14.57 -3.23 0.91
N ILE A 57 14.70 -2.01 0.40
CA ILE A 57 15.15 -0.86 1.19
C ILE A 57 14.14 -0.56 2.31
N SER A 58 12.85 -0.53 1.97
CA SER A 58 11.74 -0.38 2.93
C SER A 58 11.74 -1.45 4.02
N PHE A 59 11.99 -2.70 3.65
CA PHE A 59 12.00 -3.85 4.56
C PHE A 59 13.18 -3.81 5.53
N LEU A 60 14.39 -3.52 5.04
CA LEU A 60 15.61 -3.59 5.83
C LEU A 60 15.92 -2.32 6.61
N PHE A 61 15.74 -1.15 5.99
CA PHE A 61 16.34 0.09 6.49
C PHE A 61 15.34 1.09 7.07
N MET A 62 14.03 0.93 6.84
CA MET A 62 13.00 1.87 7.31
C MET A 62 12.23 1.36 8.53
N ARG A 63 12.45 1.99 9.70
CA ARG A 63 11.73 1.70 10.95
C ARG A 63 11.40 2.98 11.71
N SER A 64 10.29 3.03 12.43
CA SER A 64 9.95 4.20 13.25
C SER A 64 11.02 4.52 14.32
N SER A 65 11.81 3.54 14.73
CA SER A 65 12.82 3.63 15.79
C SER A 65 14.25 3.92 15.33
N ASN A 66 14.54 3.98 14.03
CA ASN A 66 15.93 4.12 13.52
C ASN A 66 16.18 5.41 12.70
N GLN A 67 15.49 6.49 13.04
CA GLN A 67 15.52 7.77 12.31
C GLN A 67 16.94 8.29 12.03
N ALA A 68 17.85 8.26 13.02
CA ALA A 68 19.23 8.71 12.84
C ALA A 68 20.02 7.85 11.82
N ARG A 69 19.69 6.56 11.74
CA ARG A 69 20.31 5.66 10.75
C ARG A 69 19.70 5.89 9.36
N GLN A 70 18.39 6.10 9.29
CA GLN A 70 17.70 6.51 8.06
C GLN A 70 18.23 7.83 7.51
N ALA A 71 18.59 8.79 8.36
CA ALA A 71 19.21 10.03 7.93
C ALA A 71 20.53 9.78 7.19
N ARG A 72 21.37 8.90 7.73
CA ARG A 72 22.64 8.52 7.07
C ARG A 72 22.38 7.84 5.72
N TYR A 73 21.45 6.88 5.67
CA TYR A 73 21.10 6.24 4.39
C TYR A 73 20.57 7.25 3.38
N ALA A 74 19.67 8.16 3.79
CA ALA A 74 19.13 9.21 2.94
C ALA A 74 20.22 10.10 2.33
N TYR A 75 21.19 10.53 3.15
CA TYR A 75 22.36 11.29 2.70
C TYR A 75 23.13 10.54 1.60
N TYR A 76 23.46 9.26 1.82
CA TYR A 76 24.19 8.47 0.83
C TYR A 76 23.40 8.20 -0.45
N VAL A 77 22.07 8.04 -0.36
CA VAL A 77 21.21 7.99 -1.56
C VAL A 77 21.31 9.31 -2.33
N THR A 78 21.24 10.46 -1.65
CA THR A 78 21.39 11.77 -2.30
C THR A 78 22.75 11.90 -3.01
N GLU A 79 23.86 11.53 -2.36
CA GLU A 79 25.20 11.61 -2.96
C GLU A 79 25.35 10.69 -4.18
N LEU A 80 24.86 9.44 -4.07
CA LEU A 80 24.87 8.47 -5.16
C LEU A 80 24.08 8.98 -6.37
N LEU A 81 22.86 9.48 -6.15
CA LEU A 81 22.02 9.99 -7.24
C LEU A 81 22.62 11.26 -7.84
N ARG A 82 23.19 12.16 -7.02
CA ARG A 82 23.87 13.36 -7.52
C ARG A 82 25.03 13.01 -8.44
N ARG A 83 25.82 12.00 -8.11
CA ARG A 83 26.90 11.49 -8.97
C ARG A 83 26.32 10.89 -10.25
N ASN A 84 25.48 9.87 -10.12
CA ASN A 84 25.01 9.07 -11.24
C ASN A 84 24.09 9.82 -12.21
N TYR A 85 23.25 10.74 -11.73
CA TYR A 85 22.34 11.52 -12.60
C TYR A 85 23.04 12.59 -13.43
N ASN A 86 24.33 12.84 -13.19
CA ASN A 86 25.18 13.66 -14.05
C ASN A 86 26.06 12.83 -15.00
N GLU A 87 26.05 11.50 -14.88
CA GLU A 87 26.83 10.61 -15.74
C GLU A 87 26.19 10.48 -17.12
N ARG A 88 26.99 10.71 -18.17
CA ARG A 88 26.50 10.70 -19.55
C ARG A 88 25.90 9.34 -19.95
N GLY A 89 26.46 8.24 -19.44
CA GLY A 89 25.94 6.90 -19.68
C GLY A 89 24.51 6.72 -19.16
N VAL A 90 24.27 7.12 -17.91
CA VAL A 90 22.96 7.06 -17.25
C VAL A 90 21.95 7.94 -17.98
N ILE A 91 22.33 9.18 -18.31
CA ILE A 91 21.48 10.13 -19.04
C ILE A 91 21.05 9.55 -20.40
N ASN A 92 21.99 8.98 -21.16
CA ASN A 92 21.71 8.41 -22.48
C ASN A 92 20.74 7.23 -22.41
N VAL A 93 20.82 6.40 -21.35
CA VAL A 93 19.88 5.28 -21.17
C VAL A 93 18.46 5.80 -20.94
N PHE A 94 18.27 6.76 -20.03
CA PHE A 94 16.93 7.32 -19.78
C PHE A 94 16.35 8.05 -21.00
N LEU A 95 17.21 8.69 -21.81
CA LEU A 95 16.84 9.34 -23.06
C LEU A 95 16.38 8.33 -24.12
N ALA A 96 17.06 7.17 -24.22
CA ALA A 96 16.79 6.16 -25.24
C ALA A 96 15.67 5.18 -24.86
N ALA A 97 15.51 4.88 -23.57
CA ALA A 97 14.53 3.91 -23.10
C ALA A 97 13.08 4.40 -23.25
N PRO A 98 12.12 3.49 -23.40
CA PRO A 98 10.70 3.82 -23.43
C PRO A 98 10.28 4.70 -22.26
N ARG A 99 9.57 5.78 -22.61
CA ARG A 99 9.21 6.86 -21.68
C ARG A 99 8.52 6.37 -20.41
N ALA A 100 7.53 5.48 -20.54
CA ALA A 100 6.76 4.96 -19.41
C ALA A 100 7.65 4.19 -18.42
N GLN A 101 8.53 3.32 -18.93
CA GLN A 101 9.46 2.51 -18.15
C GLN A 101 10.50 3.40 -17.45
N SER A 102 11.06 4.39 -18.16
CA SER A 102 11.97 5.39 -17.58
C SER A 102 11.33 6.12 -16.40
N LEU A 103 10.10 6.62 -16.56
CA LEU A 103 9.40 7.32 -15.49
C LEU A 103 9.07 6.41 -14.30
N ALA A 104 8.65 5.17 -14.55
CA ALA A 104 8.36 4.22 -13.49
C ALA A 104 9.60 3.90 -12.64
N VAL A 105 10.77 3.69 -13.27
CA VAL A 105 12.04 3.48 -12.56
C VAL A 105 12.41 4.71 -11.72
N LEU A 106 12.27 5.91 -12.28
CA LEU A 106 12.55 7.16 -11.55
C LEU A 106 11.61 7.37 -10.36
N VAL A 107 10.32 7.06 -10.50
CA VAL A 107 9.34 7.14 -9.41
C VAL A 107 9.65 6.14 -8.30
N ASN A 108 10.03 4.89 -8.65
CA ASN A 108 10.44 3.90 -7.65
C ASN A 108 11.67 4.37 -6.85
N ILE A 109 12.65 4.98 -7.51
CA ILE A 109 13.84 5.55 -6.85
C ILE A 109 13.46 6.74 -5.95
N TYR A 110 12.64 7.64 -6.47
CA TYR A 110 12.12 8.78 -5.72
C TYR A 110 11.39 8.33 -4.44
N ASN A 111 10.54 7.30 -4.54
CA ASN A 111 9.71 6.81 -3.44
C ASN A 111 10.53 6.37 -2.22
N PHE A 112 11.55 5.52 -2.40
CA PHE A 112 12.37 5.09 -1.27
C PHE A 112 13.32 6.20 -0.78
N HIS A 113 13.81 7.05 -1.68
CA HIS A 113 14.67 8.19 -1.31
C HIS A 113 13.92 9.20 -0.45
N HIS A 114 12.73 9.60 -0.89
CA HIS A 114 11.84 10.51 -0.17
C HIS A 114 11.45 9.92 1.19
N ALA A 115 11.08 8.64 1.26
CA ALA A 115 10.71 8.01 2.53
C ALA A 115 11.89 7.94 3.53
N LEU A 116 13.10 7.64 3.07
CA LEU A 116 14.31 7.70 3.90
C LEU A 116 14.58 9.13 4.41
N LEU A 117 14.47 10.12 3.52
CA LEU A 117 14.64 11.55 3.86
C LEU A 117 13.64 11.99 4.92
N MET A 118 12.35 11.76 4.71
CA MET A 118 11.31 12.22 5.64
C MET A 118 11.38 11.55 7.01
N ASN A 119 11.80 10.28 7.08
CA ASN A 119 12.10 9.65 8.37
C ASN A 119 13.42 10.17 8.98
N GLY A 120 14.44 10.42 8.15
CA GLY A 120 15.75 10.90 8.57
C GLY A 120 15.73 12.33 9.13
N LEU A 121 14.93 13.21 8.54
CA LEU A 121 14.71 14.60 8.98
C LEU A 121 14.19 14.70 10.42
N ARG A 122 13.58 13.63 10.93
CA ARG A 122 13.07 13.54 12.29
C ARG A 122 14.15 13.18 13.32
N SER A 123 15.34 12.80 12.88
CA SER A 123 16.48 12.59 13.76
C SER A 123 17.05 13.92 14.28
N GLY A 124 17.78 13.88 15.39
CA GLY A 124 18.35 15.08 16.01
C GLY A 124 19.25 15.90 15.07
N ASP A 125 19.99 15.23 14.19
CA ASP A 125 20.88 15.86 13.20
C ASP A 125 20.26 15.93 11.79
N GLY A 126 18.98 15.55 11.65
CA GLY A 126 18.34 15.44 10.33
C GLY A 126 18.30 16.77 9.59
N ALA A 127 17.88 17.84 10.26
CA ALA A 127 17.77 19.18 9.67
C ALA A 127 19.12 19.83 9.33
N THR A 128 20.23 19.34 9.88
CA THR A 128 21.59 19.85 9.59
C THR A 128 22.28 19.06 8.48
N THR A 129 21.83 17.85 8.20
CA THR A 129 22.48 16.92 7.26
C THR A 129 21.66 16.62 6.02
N LEU A 130 20.35 16.90 6.02
CA LEU A 130 19.42 16.58 4.95
C LEU A 130 18.60 17.81 4.54
N ASP A 131 18.16 17.81 3.28
CA ASP A 131 17.19 18.76 2.76
C ASP A 131 15.91 18.01 2.34
N ALA A 132 14.75 18.49 2.79
CA ALA A 132 13.44 17.92 2.45
C ALA A 132 13.16 17.87 0.93
N PHE A 133 13.86 18.70 0.16
CA PHE A 133 13.73 18.75 -1.29
C PHE A 133 14.74 17.89 -2.04
N ASP A 134 15.66 17.17 -1.37
CA ASP A 134 16.72 16.43 -2.06
C ASP A 134 16.18 15.39 -3.05
N ALA A 135 15.15 14.61 -2.69
CA ALA A 135 14.54 13.65 -3.62
C ALA A 135 13.96 14.33 -4.86
N LEU A 136 13.26 15.45 -4.68
CA LEU A 136 12.71 16.23 -5.79
C LEU A 136 13.83 16.82 -6.65
N ARG A 137 14.88 17.36 -6.02
CA ARG A 137 16.03 17.93 -6.72
C ARG A 137 16.76 16.89 -7.55
N MET A 138 16.97 15.67 -7.02
CA MET A 138 17.60 14.59 -7.79
C MET A 138 16.73 14.19 -8.99
N LEU A 139 15.42 14.09 -8.79
CA LEU A 139 14.49 13.81 -9.89
C LEU A 139 14.54 14.90 -10.97
N GLN A 140 14.54 16.17 -10.57
CA GLN A 140 14.63 17.31 -11.49
C GLN A 140 15.91 17.30 -12.33
N ILE A 141 17.04 16.90 -11.74
CA ILE A 141 18.33 16.81 -12.46
C ILE A 141 18.25 15.78 -13.59
N ILE A 142 17.85 14.54 -13.29
CA ILE A 142 17.84 13.48 -14.30
C ILE A 142 16.76 13.72 -15.35
N VAL A 143 15.58 14.20 -14.96
CA VAL A 143 14.53 14.58 -15.91
C VAL A 143 15.00 15.73 -16.80
N GLY A 144 15.59 16.76 -16.20
CA GLY A 144 16.22 17.89 -16.88
C GLY A 144 17.22 17.47 -17.95
N ALA A 145 18.11 16.54 -17.58
CA ALA A 145 19.22 16.09 -18.41
C ALA A 145 18.81 15.11 -19.51
N ALA A 146 17.97 14.12 -19.18
CA ALA A 146 17.66 13.01 -20.09
C ALA A 146 16.42 13.24 -20.96
N ILE A 147 15.53 14.16 -20.56
CA ILE A 147 14.19 14.24 -21.15
C ILE A 147 13.94 15.64 -21.69
N GLY A 148 14.28 16.67 -20.91
CA GLY A 148 14.04 18.07 -21.27
C GLY A 148 13.69 18.90 -20.04
N PRO A 149 13.22 20.15 -20.22
CA PRO A 149 12.92 21.05 -19.10
C PRO A 149 12.01 20.39 -18.07
N TRP A 150 12.49 20.22 -16.83
CA TRP A 150 11.84 19.36 -15.85
C TRP A 150 10.39 19.79 -15.54
N HIS A 151 10.10 21.09 -15.58
CA HIS A 151 8.76 21.63 -15.33
C HIS A 151 7.71 21.23 -16.36
N ALA A 152 8.13 20.74 -17.54
CA ALA A 152 7.22 20.18 -18.56
C ALA A 152 6.93 18.69 -18.34
N HIS A 153 7.62 18.06 -17.38
CA HIS A 153 7.62 16.62 -17.18
C HIS A 153 7.40 16.18 -15.73
N VAL A 154 7.49 17.10 -14.77
CA VAL A 154 7.18 16.88 -13.37
C VAL A 154 6.15 17.93 -12.94
N GLN A 155 4.92 17.48 -12.72
CA GLN A 155 3.84 18.29 -12.19
C GLN A 155 3.86 18.22 -10.67
N LEU A 156 4.00 19.38 -10.02
CA LEU A 156 3.95 19.51 -8.57
C LEU A 156 2.57 19.99 -8.13
N SER A 157 2.04 19.44 -7.05
CA SER A 157 0.76 19.83 -6.46
C SER A 157 0.76 19.66 -4.95
N GLY A 158 -0.08 20.44 -4.26
CA GLY A 158 -0.23 20.32 -2.80
C GLY A 158 0.97 20.82 -1.99
N ALA A 159 0.96 20.48 -0.69
CA ALA A 159 2.02 20.80 0.25
C ALA A 159 3.15 19.76 0.19
N ILE A 160 4.32 20.09 0.76
CA ILE A 160 5.47 19.17 0.86
C ILE A 160 5.09 17.88 1.58
N SER A 161 4.17 17.94 2.55
CA SER A 161 3.66 16.77 3.25
C SER A 161 2.90 15.78 2.35
N GLU A 162 2.56 16.18 1.12
CA GLU A 162 1.92 15.32 0.12
C GLU A 162 2.94 14.73 -0.86
N TYR A 163 4.22 15.11 -0.81
CA TYR A 163 5.20 14.71 -1.82
C TYR A 163 5.56 13.21 -1.76
N HIS A 164 5.10 12.47 -0.75
CA HIS A 164 5.12 11.00 -0.78
C HIS A 164 4.21 10.41 -1.86
N HIS A 165 3.27 11.21 -2.37
CA HIS A 165 2.44 10.83 -3.50
C HIS A 165 3.18 11.14 -4.79
N ALA A 166 3.87 10.15 -5.35
CA ALA A 166 4.53 10.27 -6.64
C ALA A 166 4.07 9.17 -7.59
N ARG A 167 3.73 9.55 -8.83
CA ARG A 167 3.32 8.59 -9.86
C ARG A 167 3.82 8.98 -11.24
N ALA A 168 3.98 7.99 -12.11
CA ALA A 168 4.12 8.21 -13.53
C ALA A 168 2.72 8.22 -14.16
N ASP A 169 2.28 9.38 -14.64
CA ASP A 169 1.09 9.49 -15.47
C ASP A 169 1.49 9.27 -16.94
N ILE A 170 0.95 8.20 -17.50
CA ILE A 170 1.16 7.80 -18.90
C ILE A 170 -0.10 7.99 -19.74
N SER A 171 -1.15 8.60 -19.19
CA SER A 171 -2.45 8.79 -19.83
C SER A 171 -2.51 10.13 -20.58
N GLY A 172 -2.78 10.10 -21.89
CA GLY A 172 -3.00 11.29 -22.73
C GLY A 172 -1.73 12.11 -23.06
N GLY A 173 -1.54 12.44 -24.34
CA GLY A 173 -0.70 13.55 -24.86
C GLY A 173 0.83 13.56 -24.59
N GLY A 174 1.31 13.12 -23.43
CA GLY A 174 2.71 13.11 -23.04
C GLY A 174 2.91 12.62 -21.61
N ALA A 175 3.74 11.59 -21.43
CA ALA A 175 3.96 11.00 -20.11
C ALA A 175 4.78 11.92 -19.18
N GLN A 176 4.28 12.07 -17.96
CA GLN A 176 4.78 12.96 -16.91
C GLN A 176 4.86 12.27 -15.55
N ILE A 177 5.63 12.84 -14.63
CA ILE A 177 5.60 12.47 -13.21
C ILE A 177 4.71 13.48 -12.50
N GLU A 178 3.80 13.01 -11.68
CA GLU A 178 3.02 13.86 -10.78
C GLU A 178 3.49 13.64 -9.35
N ILE A 179 3.75 14.73 -8.62
CA ILE A 179 4.15 14.72 -7.21
C ILE A 179 3.21 15.59 -6.39
N GLY A 180 2.69 15.01 -5.32
CA GLY A 180 1.72 15.61 -4.43
C GLY A 180 0.30 15.60 -5.00
N ARG A 181 -0.66 16.00 -4.16
CA ARG A 181 -2.09 15.95 -4.49
C ARG A 181 -2.69 17.34 -4.49
N PHE A 182 -3.49 17.62 -5.51
CA PHE A 182 -4.30 18.82 -5.53
C PHE A 182 -5.63 18.54 -4.82
N ASN A 183 -5.81 19.09 -3.62
CA ASN A 183 -7.13 19.11 -2.97
C ASN A 183 -7.94 20.27 -3.52
N ARG A 184 -8.86 19.99 -4.45
CA ARG A 184 -9.95 20.91 -4.77
C ARG A 184 -10.90 20.88 -3.58
N GLY A 185 -10.87 21.90 -2.74
CA GLY A 185 -11.87 22.08 -1.69
C GLY A 185 -13.28 21.91 -2.30
N GLY A 186 -14.19 21.31 -1.56
CA GLY A 186 -15.50 20.91 -2.08
C GLY A 186 -16.35 20.21 -1.02
N ARG A 187 -17.60 19.90 -1.37
CA ARG A 187 -18.48 19.09 -0.51
C ARG A 187 -17.84 17.72 -0.27
N SER A 188 -18.02 17.15 0.92
CA SER A 188 -17.57 15.79 1.20
C SER A 188 -18.63 14.75 0.85
N ILE A 189 -18.18 13.57 0.45
CA ILE A 189 -19.02 12.38 0.25
C ILE A 189 -18.57 11.30 1.24
N ASP A 190 -19.55 10.70 1.91
CA ASP A 190 -19.34 9.63 2.87
C ASP A 190 -19.14 8.27 2.20
N LEU A 191 -18.06 7.60 2.56
CA LEU A 191 -17.79 6.20 2.29
C LEU A 191 -17.93 5.40 3.59
N GLN A 192 -18.98 4.59 3.68
CA GLN A 192 -19.23 3.70 4.82
C GLN A 192 -18.53 2.35 4.58
N VAL A 193 -17.60 1.99 5.44
CA VAL A 193 -16.82 0.76 5.30
C VAL A 193 -16.74 -0.01 6.61
N ALA A 194 -16.57 -1.33 6.54
CA ALA A 194 -16.29 -2.14 7.71
C ALA A 194 -15.16 -3.14 7.49
N THR A 195 -14.55 -3.58 8.58
CA THR A 195 -13.58 -4.67 8.60
C THR A 195 -13.96 -5.73 9.63
N TRP A 196 -13.69 -6.99 9.32
CA TRP A 196 -13.85 -8.09 10.27
C TRP A 196 -12.96 -9.29 9.93
N ASN A 197 -12.13 -9.72 10.88
CA ASN A 197 -11.46 -11.01 10.81
C ASN A 197 -12.42 -12.15 11.24
N LEU A 198 -12.67 -13.12 10.35
CA LEU A 198 -13.65 -14.18 10.57
C LEU A 198 -13.13 -15.39 11.33
N GLN A 199 -11.80 -15.53 11.51
CA GLN A 199 -11.16 -16.70 12.09
C GLN A 199 -11.60 -18.02 11.43
N GLY A 200 -11.03 -18.32 10.26
CA GLY A 200 -11.55 -19.22 9.22
C GLY A 200 -11.52 -20.73 9.51
N SER A 201 -11.85 -21.20 10.72
CA SER A 201 -11.84 -22.63 11.07
C SER A 201 -12.97 -23.14 11.97
N SER A 202 -13.93 -22.30 12.37
CA SER A 202 -15.14 -22.81 13.03
C SER A 202 -16.09 -23.44 12.00
N ALA A 203 -16.74 -24.56 12.32
CA ALA A 203 -17.66 -25.35 11.48
C ALA A 203 -18.92 -24.62 10.95
N SER A 204 -18.91 -23.28 10.91
CA SER A 204 -20.05 -22.41 10.70
C SER A 204 -19.73 -21.16 9.86
N THR A 205 -18.75 -21.21 8.94
CA THR A 205 -18.44 -20.09 8.02
C THR A 205 -19.71 -19.61 7.30
N ASP A 206 -20.49 -20.52 6.71
CA ASP A 206 -21.79 -20.18 6.08
C ASP A 206 -22.74 -19.44 7.02
N HIS A 207 -22.80 -19.83 8.30
CA HIS A 207 -23.65 -19.16 9.27
C HIS A 207 -23.17 -17.74 9.57
N LYS A 208 -21.84 -17.50 9.67
CA LYS A 208 -21.26 -16.16 9.82
C LYS A 208 -21.61 -15.25 8.63
N TRP A 209 -21.56 -15.81 7.41
CA TRP A 209 -21.97 -15.12 6.19
C TRP A 209 -23.44 -14.71 6.22
N HIS A 210 -24.34 -15.65 6.49
CA HIS A 210 -25.78 -15.39 6.45
C HIS A 210 -26.32 -14.55 7.62
N THR A 211 -25.59 -14.46 8.74
CA THR A 211 -26.03 -13.68 9.91
C THR A 211 -25.26 -12.36 10.03
N SER A 212 -24.01 -12.41 10.47
CA SER A 212 -23.22 -11.24 10.83
C SER A 212 -22.74 -10.44 9.63
N ILE A 213 -22.22 -11.09 8.58
CA ILE A 213 -21.76 -10.38 7.38
C ILE A 213 -22.93 -9.68 6.69
N PHE A 214 -24.07 -10.36 6.57
CA PHE A 214 -25.27 -9.73 5.99
C PHE A 214 -25.71 -8.49 6.77
N GLN A 215 -25.65 -8.51 8.10
CA GLN A 215 -25.97 -7.32 8.91
C GLN A 215 -24.99 -6.17 8.69
N LEU A 216 -23.69 -6.46 8.60
CA LEU A 216 -22.67 -5.47 8.25
C LEU A 216 -22.93 -4.90 6.84
N ALA A 217 -23.29 -5.76 5.88
CA ALA A 217 -23.44 -5.39 4.48
C ALA A 217 -24.68 -4.54 4.22
N ARG A 218 -25.63 -4.54 5.16
CA ARG A 218 -26.79 -3.65 5.14
C ARG A 218 -26.48 -2.23 5.62
N ARG A 219 -25.37 -2.04 6.32
CA ARG A 219 -25.00 -0.76 6.98
C ARG A 219 -23.75 -0.10 6.37
N ASN A 220 -23.04 -0.80 5.51
CA ASN A 220 -21.79 -0.34 4.93
C ASN A 220 -21.84 -0.53 3.40
N HIS A 221 -21.18 0.37 2.68
CA HIS A 221 -21.01 0.27 1.23
C HIS A 221 -20.04 -0.85 0.87
N VAL A 222 -18.95 -0.96 1.64
CA VAL A 222 -17.86 -1.92 1.43
C VAL A 222 -17.51 -2.62 2.73
N ILE A 223 -17.25 -3.92 2.68
CA ILE A 223 -16.71 -4.69 3.82
C ILE A 223 -15.44 -5.38 3.38
N VAL A 224 -14.40 -5.32 4.20
CA VAL A 224 -13.22 -6.14 4.03
C VAL A 224 -13.20 -7.26 5.08
N LEU A 225 -12.84 -8.47 4.65
CA LEU A 225 -12.83 -9.66 5.51
C LEU A 225 -11.47 -10.32 5.47
N GLN A 226 -10.93 -10.63 6.64
CA GLN A 226 -9.72 -11.43 6.81
C GLN A 226 -10.10 -12.84 7.26
N GLU A 227 -9.26 -13.83 6.90
CA GLU A 227 -9.56 -15.24 7.14
C GLU A 227 -10.96 -15.64 6.64
N ALA A 228 -11.33 -15.13 5.47
CA ALA A 228 -12.68 -15.22 4.93
C ALA A 228 -13.12 -16.68 4.65
N GLY A 229 -12.15 -17.61 4.63
CA GLY A 229 -12.36 -18.99 4.24
C GLY A 229 -12.87 -19.09 2.80
N THR A 230 -13.75 -20.05 2.56
CA THR A 230 -14.47 -20.17 1.29
C THR A 230 -15.74 -19.32 1.35
N PRO A 231 -16.08 -18.58 0.28
CA PRO A 231 -17.40 -17.98 0.14
C PRO A 231 -18.52 -19.00 0.32
N PRO A 232 -19.70 -18.61 0.82
CA PRO A 232 -20.81 -19.53 1.03
C PRO A 232 -21.25 -20.13 -0.30
N ALA A 233 -21.79 -21.35 -0.27
CA ALA A 233 -22.26 -22.05 -1.48
C ALA A 233 -23.36 -21.30 -2.27
N SER A 234 -24.00 -20.31 -1.64
CA SER A 234 -24.98 -19.42 -2.28
C SER A 234 -24.34 -18.34 -3.18
N CYS A 235 -23.02 -18.15 -3.13
CA CYS A 235 -22.29 -17.30 -4.06
C CYS A 235 -22.22 -17.94 -5.44
N ARG A 236 -22.62 -17.18 -6.47
CA ARG A 236 -22.46 -17.57 -7.86
C ARG A 236 -21.17 -16.96 -8.40
N HIS A 237 -20.24 -17.81 -8.82
CA HIS A 237 -19.02 -17.38 -9.50
C HIS A 237 -19.36 -16.63 -10.79
N LEU A 238 -18.67 -15.52 -11.04
CA LEU A 238 -18.77 -14.73 -12.25
C LEU A 238 -17.55 -14.94 -13.14
N GLU A 239 -16.37 -14.65 -12.60
CA GLU A 239 -15.13 -14.63 -13.34
C GLU A 239 -13.92 -14.78 -12.41
N GLU A 240 -12.85 -15.31 -12.99
CA GLU A 240 -11.52 -15.40 -12.40
C GLU A 240 -10.67 -14.29 -13.02
N MET A 241 -10.04 -13.46 -12.19
CA MET A 241 -9.21 -12.33 -12.62
C MET A 241 -7.75 -12.58 -12.29
N HIS A 242 -6.87 -12.41 -13.28
CA HIS A 242 -5.42 -12.46 -13.11
C HIS A 242 -4.88 -11.05 -12.90
N ILE A 243 -4.52 -10.73 -11.66
CA ILE A 243 -4.03 -9.41 -11.26
C ILE A 243 -2.51 -9.45 -11.11
N ILE A 244 -1.82 -8.56 -11.81
CA ILE A 244 -0.37 -8.43 -11.74
C ILE A 244 -0.01 -7.43 -10.64
N ASP A 245 0.85 -7.85 -9.70
CA ASP A 245 1.38 -7.01 -8.62
C ASP A 245 2.54 -6.10 -9.08
N GLN A 246 3.08 -5.30 -8.17
CA GLN A 246 4.14 -4.34 -8.44
C GLN A 246 5.50 -4.98 -8.82
N PHE A 247 5.69 -6.27 -8.55
CA PHE A 247 6.87 -7.05 -8.93
C PHE A 247 6.62 -7.92 -10.18
N GLY A 248 5.45 -7.82 -10.78
CA GLY A 248 5.04 -8.62 -11.93
C GLY A 248 4.57 -10.03 -11.57
N GLY A 249 4.33 -10.31 -10.29
CA GLY A 249 3.72 -11.54 -9.81
C GLY A 249 2.23 -11.57 -10.11
N GLU A 250 1.73 -12.72 -10.52
CA GLU A 250 0.33 -12.92 -10.87
C GLU A 250 -0.44 -13.50 -9.69
N HIS A 251 -1.60 -12.92 -9.41
CA HIS A 251 -2.50 -13.31 -8.33
C HIS A 251 -3.90 -13.54 -8.87
N GLU A 252 -4.53 -14.61 -8.40
CA GLU A 252 -5.89 -14.98 -8.79
C GLU A 252 -6.91 -14.35 -7.84
N VAL A 253 -7.81 -13.53 -8.40
CA VAL A 253 -8.94 -12.96 -7.67
C VAL A 253 -10.23 -13.46 -8.27
N ASN A 254 -10.99 -14.22 -7.48
CA ASN A 254 -12.29 -14.73 -7.87
C ASN A 254 -13.39 -13.71 -7.58
N HIS A 255 -14.25 -13.45 -8.56
CA HIS A 255 -15.40 -12.55 -8.45
C HIS A 255 -16.70 -13.36 -8.41
N TYR A 256 -17.52 -13.09 -7.38
CA TYR A 256 -18.81 -13.74 -7.18
C TYR A 256 -19.93 -12.71 -7.03
N ILE A 257 -21.16 -13.12 -7.32
CA ILE A 257 -22.37 -12.47 -6.83
C ILE A 257 -22.96 -13.29 -5.69
N TRP A 258 -23.17 -12.64 -4.56
CA TRP A 258 -23.92 -13.17 -3.44
C TRP A 258 -25.33 -12.58 -3.42
N ALA A 259 -26.32 -13.39 -3.79
CA ALA A 259 -27.72 -12.99 -3.78
C ALA A 259 -28.35 -13.30 -2.41
N MET A 260 -28.85 -12.25 -1.76
CA MET A 260 -29.54 -12.30 -0.47
C MET A 260 -30.91 -11.62 -0.55
N GLY A 261 -31.72 -11.82 0.50
CA GLY A 261 -33.07 -11.26 0.56
C GLY A 261 -34.15 -12.21 0.07
N THR A 262 -35.31 -11.67 -0.28
CA THR A 262 -36.45 -12.47 -0.76
C THR A 262 -36.68 -12.22 -2.24
N SER A 263 -37.44 -13.10 -2.91
CA SER A 263 -37.82 -12.91 -4.32
C SER A 263 -38.48 -11.56 -4.61
N ARG A 264 -39.11 -10.93 -3.60
CA ARG A 264 -39.74 -9.61 -3.71
C ARG A 264 -38.79 -8.43 -3.43
N LYS A 265 -37.66 -8.66 -2.77
CA LYS A 265 -36.63 -7.66 -2.45
C LYS A 265 -35.25 -8.30 -2.55
N PRO A 266 -34.82 -8.68 -3.76
CA PRO A 266 -33.47 -9.21 -3.96
C PRO A 266 -32.44 -8.14 -3.59
N ARG A 267 -31.36 -8.56 -2.94
CA ARG A 267 -30.19 -7.75 -2.63
C ARG A 267 -28.96 -8.52 -3.05
N ASN A 268 -28.25 -7.96 -4.01
CA ASN A 268 -27.04 -8.56 -4.53
C ASN A 268 -25.83 -7.84 -3.95
N TYR A 269 -24.76 -8.60 -3.78
CA TYR A 269 -23.47 -8.14 -3.30
C TYR A 269 -22.40 -8.72 -4.21
N GLN A 270 -21.47 -7.88 -4.66
CA GLN A 270 -20.27 -8.33 -5.35
C GLN A 270 -19.23 -8.74 -4.33
N VAL A 271 -18.62 -9.90 -4.52
CA VAL A 271 -17.64 -10.48 -3.59
C VAL A 271 -16.38 -10.79 -4.38
N PHE A 272 -15.27 -10.16 -3.99
CA PHE A 272 -13.94 -10.35 -4.55
C PHE A 272 -13.11 -11.14 -3.55
N VAL A 273 -12.52 -12.26 -3.96
CA VAL A 273 -11.78 -13.14 -3.07
C VAL A 273 -10.41 -13.40 -3.65
N LEU A 274 -9.38 -13.00 -2.91
CA LEU A 274 -8.00 -13.34 -3.23
C LEU A 274 -7.67 -14.68 -2.57
N ASP A 275 -7.44 -15.69 -3.40
CA ASP A 275 -6.90 -16.96 -2.94
C ASP A 275 -5.41 -16.78 -2.69
N VAL A 276 -5.02 -16.79 -1.41
CA VAL A 276 -3.62 -16.64 -1.00
C VAL A 276 -2.87 -17.98 -0.99
N GLN A 277 -3.47 -19.05 -1.55
CA GLN A 277 -2.97 -20.42 -1.64
C GLN A 277 -2.46 -20.99 -0.31
N ARG A 278 -2.91 -20.38 0.79
CA ARG A 278 -2.67 -20.80 2.17
C ARG A 278 -4.01 -21.16 2.76
N LEU A 279 -4.17 -22.45 3.05
CA LEU A 279 -5.34 -22.97 3.76
C LEU A 279 -5.72 -22.01 4.89
N ARG A 280 -6.92 -21.40 4.80
CA ARG A 280 -7.64 -20.62 5.83
C ARG A 280 -7.45 -19.09 5.86
N VAL A 281 -6.66 -18.47 4.96
CA VAL A 281 -6.28 -17.05 5.12
C VAL A 281 -6.74 -16.13 3.97
N ASN A 282 -7.76 -16.55 3.23
CA ASN A 282 -8.30 -15.76 2.11
C ASN A 282 -8.72 -14.36 2.57
N LEU A 283 -8.47 -13.38 1.70
CA LEU A 283 -8.96 -12.02 1.86
C LEU A 283 -10.18 -11.85 0.96
N ALA A 284 -11.23 -11.22 1.48
CA ALA A 284 -12.39 -10.89 0.68
C ALA A 284 -12.78 -9.41 0.81
N ILE A 285 -13.30 -8.83 -0.27
CA ILE A 285 -13.97 -7.52 -0.27
C ILE A 285 -15.38 -7.71 -0.80
N ILE A 286 -16.37 -7.22 -0.04
CA ILE A 286 -17.78 -7.26 -0.38
C ILE A 286 -18.24 -5.84 -0.68
N VAL A 287 -18.90 -5.65 -1.81
CA VAL A 287 -19.52 -4.38 -2.20
C VAL A 287 -21.02 -4.59 -2.34
N ALA A 288 -21.81 -3.73 -1.70
CA ALA A 288 -23.26 -3.77 -1.87
C ALA A 288 -23.64 -3.18 -3.24
N ASP A 289 -24.45 -3.88 -4.05
CA ASP A 289 -24.86 -3.37 -5.37
C ASP A 289 -25.70 -2.08 -5.27
N ALA A 290 -26.33 -1.85 -4.12
CA ALA A 290 -27.09 -0.63 -3.84
C ALA A 290 -26.21 0.53 -3.33
N ALA A 291 -24.90 0.33 -3.14
CA ALA A 291 -23.99 1.39 -2.72
C ALA A 291 -23.91 2.48 -3.82
N PRO A 292 -23.84 3.77 -3.46
CA PRO A 292 -23.76 4.86 -4.43
C PRO A 292 -22.32 4.99 -4.96
N LEU A 293 -21.80 3.93 -5.58
CA LEU A 293 -20.43 3.87 -6.11
C LEU A 293 -20.33 2.91 -7.30
N THR A 294 -19.21 2.99 -8.00
CA THR A 294 -18.85 2.08 -9.09
C THR A 294 -17.46 1.50 -8.84
N ILE A 295 -17.26 0.23 -9.20
CA ILE A 295 -15.96 -0.44 -9.12
C ILE A 295 -15.22 -0.15 -10.43
N GLN A 296 -14.04 0.46 -10.34
CA GLN A 296 -13.22 0.83 -11.49
C GLN A 296 -12.20 -0.26 -11.82
N SER A 297 -11.56 -0.83 -10.80
CA SER A 297 -10.60 -1.92 -10.96
C SER A 297 -10.33 -2.66 -9.65
N VAL A 298 -9.76 -3.86 -9.78
CA VAL A 298 -9.18 -4.64 -8.69
C VAL A 298 -7.67 -4.42 -8.67
N MET A 299 -7.07 -4.38 -7.48
CA MET A 299 -5.62 -4.30 -7.30
C MET A 299 -5.13 -5.32 -6.28
N VAL A 300 -3.90 -5.80 -6.49
CA VAL A 300 -3.16 -6.62 -5.54
C VAL A 300 -1.80 -5.97 -5.31
N VAL A 301 -1.41 -5.82 -4.04
CA VAL A 301 -0.08 -5.33 -3.65
C VAL A 301 0.61 -6.42 -2.84
N ALA A 302 1.72 -6.93 -3.35
CA ALA A 302 2.44 -8.03 -2.73
C ALA A 302 3.33 -7.56 -1.57
N ASP A 303 3.56 -8.46 -0.61
CA ASP A 303 4.50 -8.28 0.50
C ASP A 303 5.80 -9.03 0.20
N GLY A 304 6.52 -8.52 -0.80
CA GLY A 304 7.73 -9.12 -1.36
C GLY A 304 7.47 -10.25 -2.34
N VAL A 305 8.55 -10.90 -2.77
CA VAL A 305 8.53 -11.95 -3.80
C VAL A 305 8.91 -13.29 -3.15
N PRO A 306 8.20 -14.41 -3.41
CA PRO A 306 8.56 -15.72 -2.90
C PRO A 306 10.00 -16.08 -3.29
N ARG A 307 10.81 -16.55 -2.35
CA ARG A 307 12.20 -17.00 -2.60
C ARG A 307 12.26 -18.31 -3.37
N ASP A 308 11.28 -19.18 -3.17
CA ASP A 308 11.08 -20.41 -3.92
C ASP A 308 9.58 -20.73 -3.98
N ALA A 309 9.18 -21.68 -4.82
CA ALA A 309 7.76 -22.04 -5.03
C ALA A 309 7.07 -22.59 -3.77
N ASN A 310 7.84 -23.02 -2.76
CA ASN A 310 7.34 -23.54 -1.49
C ASN A 310 7.46 -22.51 -0.35
N ALA A 311 8.11 -21.36 -0.61
CA ALA A 311 8.35 -20.33 0.36
C ALA A 311 7.06 -19.55 0.56
N PHE A 312 6.56 -19.66 1.78
CA PHE A 312 5.50 -18.87 2.34
C PHE A 312 5.70 -17.36 2.10
N THR A 313 5.03 -16.78 1.10
CA THR A 313 4.95 -15.31 0.90
C THR A 313 4.11 -14.65 1.97
N SER A 314 4.58 -13.53 2.50
CA SER A 314 3.72 -12.71 3.36
C SER A 314 2.44 -12.33 2.59
N ARG A 315 1.34 -12.19 3.32
CA ARG A 315 0.01 -12.05 2.72
C ARG A 315 -0.05 -10.76 1.87
N PRO A 316 -0.45 -10.84 0.59
CA PRO A 316 -0.68 -9.65 -0.21
C PRO A 316 -1.88 -8.86 0.33
N VAL A 317 -2.03 -7.63 -0.16
CA VAL A 317 -3.21 -6.79 0.06
C VAL A 317 -4.13 -6.92 -1.15
N LEU A 318 -5.41 -7.18 -0.90
CA LEU A 318 -6.46 -7.05 -1.91
C LEU A 318 -7.07 -5.65 -1.82
N GLY A 319 -7.26 -4.96 -2.94
CA GLY A 319 -7.94 -3.66 -2.95
C GLY A 319 -8.90 -3.51 -4.12
N LEU A 320 -9.88 -2.61 -3.96
CA LEU A 320 -10.76 -2.16 -5.02
C LEU A 320 -10.59 -0.65 -5.21
N ARG A 321 -10.39 -0.22 -6.46
CA ARG A 321 -10.49 1.19 -6.84
C ARG A 321 -11.95 1.49 -7.15
N LEU A 322 -12.51 2.46 -6.45
CA LEU A 322 -13.93 2.79 -6.45
C LEU A 322 -14.11 4.26 -6.82
N ARG A 323 -15.18 4.58 -7.55
CA ARG A 323 -15.66 5.95 -7.73
C ARG A 323 -17.01 6.11 -7.05
N LEU A 324 -17.08 6.92 -6.01
CA LEU A 324 -18.35 7.26 -5.39
C LEU A 324 -19.14 8.19 -6.31
N ASN A 325 -20.47 8.04 -6.32
CA ASN A 325 -21.35 8.89 -7.11
C ASN A 325 -21.17 10.35 -6.70
N GLY A 326 -20.74 11.17 -7.65
CA GLY A 326 -20.48 12.59 -7.44
C GLY A 326 -19.01 12.93 -7.29
N MET A 327 -18.11 11.97 -7.00
CA MET A 327 -16.67 12.22 -6.95
C MET A 327 -16.04 12.33 -8.34
N VAL A 328 -15.11 13.27 -8.49
CA VAL A 328 -14.24 13.40 -9.67
C VAL A 328 -13.10 12.37 -9.65
N ASN A 329 -12.56 12.12 -8.47
CA ASN A 329 -11.43 11.22 -8.26
C ASN A 329 -11.89 9.86 -7.70
N ASP A 330 -11.10 8.83 -7.95
CA ASP A 330 -11.34 7.53 -7.33
C ASP A 330 -10.80 7.48 -5.90
N VAL A 331 -11.14 6.41 -5.19
CA VAL A 331 -10.58 6.04 -3.89
C VAL A 331 -10.30 4.54 -3.88
N VAL A 332 -9.22 4.12 -3.23
CA VAL A 332 -8.95 2.71 -3.00
C VAL A 332 -9.44 2.28 -1.63
N VAL A 333 -10.17 1.17 -1.56
CA VAL A 333 -10.45 0.44 -0.32
C VAL A 333 -9.64 -0.85 -0.33
N ALA A 334 -8.73 -1.00 0.62
CA ALA A 334 -7.77 -2.09 0.69
C ALA A 334 -7.94 -2.93 1.97
N ASN A 335 -7.69 -4.23 1.84
CA ASN A 335 -7.84 -5.25 2.88
C ASN A 335 -6.47 -5.80 3.28
N LEU A 336 -6.08 -5.63 4.54
CA LEU A 336 -4.84 -6.16 5.10
C LEU A 336 -5.11 -7.21 6.17
N HIS A 337 -4.28 -8.25 6.17
CA HIS A 337 -4.08 -9.12 7.32
C HIS A 337 -2.58 -9.20 7.65
N ALA A 338 -2.12 -8.31 8.52
CA ALA A 338 -0.70 -8.23 8.90
C ALA A 338 -0.26 -9.48 9.68
N ILE A 339 1.04 -9.79 9.66
CA ILE A 339 1.62 -10.98 10.32
C ILE A 339 1.36 -10.92 11.83
N SER A 340 0.93 -12.05 12.40
CA SER A 340 0.72 -12.20 13.85
C SER A 340 1.98 -11.91 14.66
N GLY A 341 1.81 -11.54 15.93
CA GLY A 341 2.95 -11.24 16.81
C GLY A 341 3.47 -9.80 16.65
N GLY A 342 2.55 -8.84 16.52
CA GLY A 342 2.89 -7.42 16.51
C GLY A 342 2.92 -6.79 15.13
N GLY A 343 2.32 -7.39 14.09
CA GLY A 343 2.16 -6.77 12.78
C GLY A 343 3.47 -6.25 12.15
N PRO A 344 4.58 -7.01 12.16
CA PRO A 344 5.89 -6.49 11.75
C PRO A 344 5.93 -6.01 10.29
N ASN A 345 5.00 -6.46 9.45
CA ASN A 345 4.88 -6.06 8.06
C ASN A 345 3.96 -4.87 7.79
N ALA A 346 3.14 -4.44 8.76
CA ALA A 346 2.20 -3.36 8.55
C ALA A 346 2.88 -2.05 8.05
N PRO A 347 4.01 -1.59 8.63
CA PRO A 347 4.66 -0.36 8.16
C PRO A 347 5.16 -0.43 6.71
N ARG A 348 5.72 -1.58 6.30
CA ARG A 348 6.24 -1.72 4.93
C ARG A 348 5.11 -1.85 3.93
N ILE A 349 4.06 -2.62 4.25
CA ILE A 349 2.89 -2.75 3.38
C ILE A 349 2.17 -1.42 3.20
N LEU A 350 2.08 -0.61 4.26
CA LEU A 350 1.53 0.73 4.13
C LEU A 350 2.34 1.60 3.16
N ARG A 351 3.67 1.47 3.14
CA ARG A 351 4.51 2.17 2.15
C ARG A 351 4.27 1.64 0.74
N GLU A 352 4.19 0.32 0.55
CA GLU A 352 3.87 -0.26 -0.77
C GLU A 352 2.50 0.23 -1.27
N ILE A 353 1.48 0.28 -0.41
CA ILE A 353 0.17 0.85 -0.77
C ILE A 353 0.32 2.32 -1.13
N SER A 354 1.05 3.12 -0.34
CA SER A 354 1.28 4.54 -0.64
C SER A 354 2.03 4.76 -1.96
N TRP A 355 2.99 3.89 -2.31
CA TRP A 355 3.83 4.02 -3.50
C TRP A 355 3.16 3.52 -4.77
N HIS A 356 2.25 2.55 -4.63
CA HIS A 356 1.57 1.90 -5.76
C HIS A 356 0.08 2.25 -5.85
N THR A 357 -0.39 3.23 -5.06
CA THR A 357 -1.75 3.78 -5.15
C THR A 357 -1.71 5.26 -5.50
N ASP A 358 -2.34 5.57 -6.63
CA ASP A 358 -2.34 6.88 -7.27
C ASP A 358 -3.53 7.77 -6.85
N VAL A 359 -4.34 7.32 -5.89
CA VAL A 359 -5.54 8.01 -5.41
C VAL A 359 -5.63 7.97 -3.88
N PRO A 360 -6.51 8.77 -3.24
CA PRO A 360 -6.85 8.58 -1.83
C PRO A 360 -7.15 7.12 -1.51
N TYR A 361 -6.83 6.68 -0.30
CA TYR A 361 -7.03 5.29 0.08
C TYR A 361 -7.46 5.13 1.53
N VAL A 362 -8.15 4.01 1.77
CA VAL A 362 -8.44 3.47 3.08
C VAL A 362 -7.91 2.03 3.11
N LEU A 363 -7.05 1.74 4.07
CA LEU A 363 -6.56 0.41 4.36
C LEU A 363 -7.22 -0.06 5.66
N LEU A 364 -8.02 -1.11 5.58
CA LEU A 364 -8.70 -1.70 6.74
C LEU A 364 -8.22 -3.13 6.96
N GLY A 365 -8.30 -3.59 8.20
CA GLY A 365 -8.01 -4.99 8.49
C GLY A 365 -7.54 -5.27 9.89
N ASP A 366 -7.06 -6.50 10.05
CA ASP A 366 -6.31 -6.94 11.23
C ASP A 366 -4.83 -6.58 11.04
N PHE A 367 -4.40 -5.54 11.74
CA PHE A 367 -3.02 -5.08 11.72
C PHE A 367 -2.12 -5.84 12.69
N ASN A 368 -2.67 -6.75 13.51
CA ASN A 368 -1.95 -7.53 14.51
C ASN A 368 -1.03 -6.69 15.43
N ARG A 369 -1.35 -5.40 15.57
CA ARG A 369 -0.57 -4.40 16.31
C ARG A 369 -1.50 -3.32 16.83
N ASP A 370 -1.43 -3.06 18.11
CA ASP A 370 -2.21 -2.00 18.74
C ASP A 370 -1.55 -0.62 18.55
N PRO A 371 -2.24 0.33 17.89
CA PRO A 371 -1.65 1.59 17.48
C PRO A 371 -1.75 2.68 18.57
N ARG A 372 -2.43 2.40 19.69
CA ARG A 372 -2.61 3.37 20.77
C ARG A 372 -1.29 3.64 21.49
N GLN A 373 -1.27 4.69 22.30
CA GLN A 373 -0.08 5.01 23.08
C GLN A 373 0.31 3.82 23.99
N PRO A 374 1.62 3.58 24.19
CA PRO A 374 2.10 2.62 25.17
C PRO A 374 1.52 2.88 26.57
N ASP A 375 1.25 1.81 27.30
CA ASP A 375 0.91 1.86 28.73
C ASP A 375 1.71 0.80 29.51
N ALA A 376 1.54 0.76 30.84
CA ALA A 376 2.27 -0.16 31.71
C ALA A 376 1.98 -1.64 31.41
N GLN A 377 0.83 -1.97 30.83
CA GLN A 377 0.43 -3.33 30.49
C GLN A 377 0.85 -3.72 29.08
N GLN A 378 0.98 -2.74 28.17
CA GLN A 378 1.32 -2.94 26.77
C GLN A 378 2.33 -1.86 26.29
N ALA A 379 3.58 -2.00 26.75
CA ALA A 379 4.66 -1.06 26.41
C ALA A 379 5.05 -1.07 24.92
N ASN A 380 4.71 -2.13 24.19
CA ASN A 380 5.07 -2.30 22.78
C ASN A 380 4.04 -1.68 21.79
N ARG A 381 2.99 -1.01 22.29
CA ARG A 381 2.03 -0.29 21.43
C ARG A 381 2.65 0.95 20.81
N GLY A 382 1.97 1.53 19.84
CA GLY A 382 2.28 2.88 19.36
C GLY A 382 1.98 3.08 17.89
N ASN A 383 1.95 4.35 17.49
CA ASN A 383 1.83 4.69 16.08
C ASN A 383 3.05 4.17 15.31
N TRP A 384 2.79 3.26 14.38
CA TRP A 384 3.80 2.58 13.58
C TRP A 384 3.91 3.12 12.16
N VAL A 385 3.06 4.09 11.78
CA VAL A 385 3.10 4.75 10.48
C VAL A 385 4.45 5.46 10.31
N SER A 386 5.14 5.16 9.22
CA SER A 386 6.50 5.65 8.97
C SER A 386 6.77 5.68 7.45
N PRO A 387 7.01 6.86 6.85
CA PRO A 387 6.92 8.21 7.45
C PRO A 387 5.51 8.56 7.98
N PRO A 388 5.36 9.44 9.00
CA PRO A 388 4.05 9.78 9.55
C PRO A 388 3.07 10.39 8.55
N ASP A 389 3.57 11.11 7.55
CA ASP A 389 2.74 11.88 6.62
C ASP A 389 2.07 11.00 5.56
N ILE A 390 2.52 9.75 5.39
CA ILE A 390 1.95 8.86 4.38
C ILE A 390 0.52 8.47 4.71
N ALA A 391 0.12 8.46 5.98
CA ALA A 391 -1.25 8.14 6.37
C ALA A 391 -1.60 8.52 7.81
N GLN A 392 -2.90 8.66 8.06
CA GLN A 392 -3.48 8.77 9.38
C GLN A 392 -3.94 7.41 9.91
N VAL A 393 -3.67 7.12 11.20
CA VAL A 393 -4.32 6.02 11.92
C VAL A 393 -5.73 6.44 12.35
N VAL A 394 -6.73 5.61 12.04
CA VAL A 394 -8.12 5.80 12.49
C VAL A 394 -8.50 4.70 13.46
N LEU A 395 -8.49 5.06 14.74
CA LEU A 395 -8.76 4.16 15.85
C LEU A 395 -10.22 3.68 15.85
N ALA A 396 -10.45 2.49 16.41
CA ALA A 396 -11.79 2.07 16.82
C ALA A 396 -12.17 2.71 18.16
N ASN A 397 -13.46 2.75 18.50
CA ASN A 397 -13.97 3.28 19.77
C ASN A 397 -13.85 2.29 20.94
N GLY A 398 -13.16 1.17 20.75
CA GLY A 398 -12.95 0.13 21.75
C GLY A 398 -11.89 -0.89 21.34
N ASN A 399 -11.61 -1.83 22.25
CA ASN A 399 -10.81 -3.01 21.96
C ASN A 399 -11.58 -3.93 20.99
N THR A 400 -10.85 -4.58 20.09
CA THR A 400 -11.41 -5.43 19.03
C THR A 400 -11.05 -6.90 19.18
N HIS A 401 -10.08 -7.22 20.05
CA HIS A 401 -9.63 -8.58 20.31
C HIS A 401 -9.19 -8.76 21.78
N PRO A 402 -9.41 -9.94 22.40
CA PRO A 402 -10.34 -10.98 21.94
C PRO A 402 -11.80 -10.48 22.00
N SER A 403 -12.73 -11.15 21.34
CA SER A 403 -14.14 -10.70 21.28
C SER A 403 -14.88 -10.82 22.60
N VAL A 404 -14.42 -11.72 23.47
CA VAL A 404 -14.89 -11.89 24.85
C VAL A 404 -13.85 -11.28 25.79
N ALA A 405 -14.27 -10.32 26.62
CA ALA A 405 -13.39 -9.49 27.45
C ALA A 405 -12.24 -8.82 26.64
N PRO A 406 -12.57 -7.93 25.67
CA PRO A 406 -11.57 -7.35 24.77
C PRO A 406 -10.51 -6.51 25.48
N VAL A 407 -9.22 -6.72 25.13
CA VAL A 407 -8.06 -6.04 25.75
C VAL A 407 -7.14 -5.29 24.77
N THR A 408 -7.22 -5.61 23.48
CA THR A 408 -6.34 -5.09 22.42
C THR A 408 -7.14 -4.54 21.25
N MET A 409 -6.61 -3.54 20.56
CA MET A 409 -7.15 -3.02 19.29
C MET A 409 -6.29 -3.50 18.14
N LEU A 410 -6.64 -4.63 17.53
CA LEU A 410 -5.90 -5.20 16.39
C LEU A 410 -6.55 -4.84 15.05
N ASP A 411 -7.88 -4.82 15.03
CA ASP A 411 -8.68 -4.40 13.88
C ASP A 411 -8.93 -2.89 13.90
N TYR A 412 -8.46 -2.18 12.88
CA TYR A 412 -8.75 -0.76 12.69
C TYR A 412 -8.60 -0.33 11.23
N ALA A 413 -8.43 0.98 10.98
CA ALA A 413 -8.21 1.52 9.65
C ALA A 413 -7.06 2.53 9.62
N ILE A 414 -6.46 2.66 8.45
CA ILE A 414 -5.49 3.68 8.07
C ILE A 414 -6.05 4.39 6.84
N CYS A 415 -5.92 5.72 6.75
CA CYS A 415 -6.39 6.47 5.59
C CYS A 415 -5.42 7.56 5.15
N ASN A 416 -5.50 7.93 3.88
CA ASN A 416 -4.82 9.10 3.33
C ASN A 416 -5.72 9.79 2.29
N GLY A 417 -5.69 11.12 2.25
CA GLY A 417 -6.48 11.92 1.30
C GLY A 417 -7.95 12.09 1.67
N THR A 418 -8.31 11.97 2.95
CA THR A 418 -9.65 12.30 3.44
C THR A 418 -9.85 13.82 3.49
N ALA A 419 -11.10 14.27 3.37
CA ALA A 419 -11.49 15.68 3.39
C ALA A 419 -11.30 16.37 4.76
N GLY A 420 -11.01 15.59 5.80
CA GLY A 420 -10.78 16.06 7.15
C GLY A 420 -10.47 14.91 8.11
N PRO A 421 -10.37 15.21 9.42
CA PRO A 421 -10.18 14.21 10.46
C PRO A 421 -11.31 13.16 10.42
N THR A 422 -10.94 11.90 10.49
CA THR A 422 -11.90 10.79 10.54
C THR A 422 -12.27 10.48 12.00
N ASN A 423 -13.57 10.28 12.24
CA ASN A 423 -14.08 9.86 13.55
C ASN A 423 -13.63 8.44 13.92
N LEU A 424 -13.71 8.11 15.21
CA LEU A 424 -13.46 6.75 15.68
C LEU A 424 -14.41 5.74 15.02
N GLY A 425 -13.89 4.57 14.68
CA GLY A 425 -14.69 3.45 14.19
C GLY A 425 -15.61 2.91 15.28
N THR A 426 -16.77 2.39 14.90
CA THR A 426 -17.72 1.77 15.82
C THR A 426 -17.48 0.26 15.88
N VAL A 427 -17.03 -0.22 17.04
CA VAL A 427 -16.90 -1.65 17.33
C VAL A 427 -18.29 -2.28 17.46
N SER A 428 -18.50 -3.40 16.79
CA SER A 428 -19.74 -4.18 16.86
C SER A 428 -19.83 -4.95 18.18
N GLY A 429 -21.05 -5.34 18.58
CA GLY A 429 -21.24 -6.23 19.72
C GLY A 429 -20.58 -7.60 19.53
N MET A 430 -20.52 -8.39 20.61
CA MET A 430 -19.93 -9.74 20.59
C MET A 430 -20.44 -10.57 19.40
N GLY A 431 -19.51 -11.18 18.67
CA GLY A 431 -19.78 -11.95 17.46
C GLY A 431 -19.29 -13.39 17.55
N GLN A 432 -19.40 -14.12 16.43
CA GLN A 432 -19.01 -15.54 16.30
C GLN A 432 -17.52 -15.73 15.96
N SER A 433 -16.74 -14.66 16.01
CA SER A 433 -15.29 -14.64 15.80
C SER A 433 -14.62 -14.19 17.11
N ASP A 434 -13.36 -14.55 17.33
CA ASP A 434 -12.53 -13.96 18.39
C ASP A 434 -12.10 -12.51 18.09
N HIS A 435 -12.43 -11.99 16.91
CA HIS A 435 -12.35 -10.56 16.57
C HIS A 435 -13.73 -9.90 16.51
N LEU A 436 -13.81 -8.64 16.91
CA LEU A 436 -14.98 -7.78 16.76
C LEU A 436 -14.89 -6.94 15.49
N ALA A 437 -15.98 -6.91 14.71
CA ALA A 437 -16.05 -6.08 13.51
C ALA A 437 -16.04 -4.58 13.85
N VAL A 438 -15.44 -3.76 12.99
CA VAL A 438 -15.41 -2.30 13.16
C VAL A 438 -15.96 -1.63 11.90
N SER A 439 -16.88 -0.67 12.08
CA SER A 439 -17.42 0.16 10.98
C SER A 439 -16.93 1.60 11.06
N TYR A 440 -16.64 2.20 9.91
CA TYR A 440 -16.08 3.55 9.77
C TYR A 440 -16.87 4.35 8.73
N ILE A 441 -16.80 5.67 8.85
CA ILE A 441 -17.29 6.61 7.84
C ILE A 441 -16.13 7.52 7.46
N PHE A 442 -15.67 7.41 6.21
CA PHE A 442 -14.63 8.26 5.64
C PHE A 442 -15.26 9.34 4.77
N ASN A 443 -14.72 10.55 4.84
CA ASN A 443 -15.18 11.67 4.03
C ASN A 443 -14.12 11.97 2.96
N PHE A 444 -14.52 11.99 1.69
CA PHE A 444 -13.65 12.36 0.57
C PHE A 444 -14.20 13.59 -0.15
N HIS A 445 -13.31 14.40 -0.73
CA HIS A 445 -13.74 15.56 -1.53
C HIS A 445 -14.46 15.11 -2.80
N GLN A 446 -15.55 15.80 -3.11
CA GLN A 446 -16.28 15.67 -4.36
C GLN A 446 -15.40 16.02 -5.57
#